data_AF-A0A2H5N670-F1
#
_entry.id   AF-A0A2H5N670-F1
#
_cell.length_a   1.000
_cell.length_b   1.000
_cell.length_c   1.000
_cell.angle_alpha   90.00
_cell.angle_beta   90.00
_cell.angle_gamma   90.00
#
_symmetry.space_group_name_H-M   'P 1'
#
loop_
_entity.id
_entity.type
_entity.pdbx_description
1 polymer ?
#
loop_
_entity_poly.entity_id
_entity_poly.type
_entity_poly.pdbx_seq_one_letter_code
_entity_poly.pdbx_strand_id
1 'polypeptide(L)'
;MRISRGVYLFSIGSNDYYAKILLTKGFTILNSFSESNHVGMVIGNLTTVIKEIYKTGGRKFAFMNVPDLGCLPVMRIMNTEKNGSCLEKATSLAKLHNEALSKQLFDLQKQLKGFKYSLFDLNSSLRKRINHPFKYGFKEGKAACCGTGQFRGVLSCGGKRPVKEFELCENPNEYVYWDSIHLTEMANKQLAREMWNGARNSHVIGPYNLKKLFQIRYMRKQALNEKINISNMTRLRLLVICFLEIIFSCLLITGHTRSSPPLLEKHVALFIFSDSLFDAGNNNYINTTTNFQANFLPYGETFFKYPTGRFSDGRIIPDFIVCRFTIDSNIFAIHKPRITHGVNFASSGADALTETHQGLVIDLKTQLSNFKIVEEQLKKKPGNAAAKTLVSNAVYLIDGGGNDHFVALTTNSSVLQSLYSKKQYVDMVIGNLTTIIK
;
A
#
# COMPACT_ATOMS: atom_id res chain seq x y z
N MET A 1 -8.62 20.34 -4.80
CA MET A 1 -8.70 19.07 -5.57
C MET A 1 -9.85 18.23 -5.00
N ARG A 2 -10.91 17.87 -5.75
CA ARG A 2 -12.01 17.02 -5.21
C ARG A 2 -11.65 15.54 -5.41
N ILE A 3 -11.06 14.91 -4.41
CA ILE A 3 -10.58 13.51 -4.44
C ILE A 3 -11.72 12.49 -4.18
N SER A 4 -12.98 12.91 -4.39
CA SER A 4 -14.18 12.23 -3.90
C SER A 4 -14.47 10.82 -4.42
N ARG A 5 -13.71 10.35 -5.43
CA ARG A 5 -13.97 9.07 -6.10
C ARG A 5 -12.82 8.07 -5.98
N GLY A 6 -11.71 8.42 -5.32
CA GLY A 6 -10.57 7.53 -5.13
C GLY A 6 -10.84 6.37 -4.17
N VAL A 7 -9.89 5.43 -4.11
CA VAL A 7 -9.80 4.42 -3.04
C VAL A 7 -8.44 4.59 -2.37
N TYR A 8 -8.41 4.68 -1.05
CA TYR A 8 -7.18 4.90 -0.27
C TYR A 8 -6.87 3.63 0.52
N LEU A 9 -5.81 2.93 0.17
CA LEU A 9 -5.36 1.72 0.82
C LEU A 9 -4.24 2.05 1.78
N PHE A 10 -4.38 1.65 3.04
CA PHE A 10 -3.43 1.88 4.11
C PHE A 10 -2.79 0.58 4.59
N SER A 11 -1.48 0.63 4.81
CA SER A 11 -0.68 -0.36 5.53
C SER A 11 0.24 0.45 6.43
N ILE A 12 0.00 0.51 7.74
CA ILE A 12 0.78 1.35 8.67
C ILE A 12 0.88 0.61 10.01
N GLY A 13 2.03 0.68 10.69
CA GLY A 13 2.20 0.19 12.06
C GLY A 13 3.42 -0.71 12.28
N SER A 14 3.86 -1.48 11.27
CA SER A 14 4.94 -2.47 11.46
C SER A 14 6.26 -1.82 11.87
N ASN A 15 6.70 -0.82 11.11
CA ASN A 15 7.97 -0.13 11.36
C ASN A 15 7.93 0.70 12.66
N ASP A 16 6.76 1.24 13.02
CA ASP A 16 6.56 2.01 14.26
C ASP A 16 6.92 1.18 15.50
N TYR A 17 6.67 -0.14 15.46
CA TYR A 17 6.95 -1.03 16.57
C TYR A 17 8.36 -1.62 16.56
N TYR A 18 9.03 -1.72 15.41
CA TYR A 18 10.39 -2.28 15.33
C TYR A 18 11.37 -1.54 16.20
N ALA A 19 11.33 -0.22 16.24
CA ALA A 19 12.23 0.56 17.10
C ALA A 19 12.08 0.21 18.59
N LYS A 20 10.85 0.01 19.06
CA LYS A 20 10.54 -0.37 20.45
C LYS A 20 10.95 -1.82 20.76
N ILE A 21 11.00 -2.68 19.76
CA ILE A 21 11.36 -4.09 19.88
C ILE A 21 12.88 -4.27 19.84
N LEU A 22 13.57 -3.59 18.92
CA LEU A 22 14.99 -3.77 18.61
C LEU A 22 15.93 -3.05 19.59
N LEU A 23 15.43 -2.06 20.35
CA LEU A 23 16.26 -1.19 21.21
C LEU A 23 16.10 -1.45 22.71
N THR A 24 16.12 -2.72 23.10
CA THR A 24 16.04 -3.13 24.51
C THR A 24 17.32 -2.86 25.31
N LYS A 25 18.44 -2.52 24.68
CA LYS A 25 19.70 -2.15 25.35
C LYS A 25 20.18 -0.76 24.91
N GLY A 26 19.61 0.30 25.52
CA GLY A 26 20.26 1.62 25.51
C GLY A 26 19.38 2.86 25.26
N PHE A 27 18.16 2.74 24.75
CA PHE A 27 17.32 3.90 24.42
C PHE A 27 16.08 4.04 25.32
N THR A 28 15.93 5.22 25.94
CA THR A 28 14.98 5.54 27.01
C THR A 28 13.62 6.08 26.54
N ILE A 29 13.47 6.44 25.27
CA ILE A 29 12.35 7.29 24.81
C ILE A 29 11.04 6.49 24.63
N LEU A 30 11.02 5.39 23.87
CA LEU A 30 9.80 4.55 23.68
C LEU A 30 9.57 3.51 24.78
N ASN A 31 10.59 3.20 25.58
CA ASN A 31 10.45 2.39 26.79
C ASN A 31 9.69 3.13 27.90
N SER A 32 9.54 4.45 27.80
CA SER A 32 8.75 5.26 28.76
C SER A 32 7.24 5.28 28.50
N PHE A 33 6.78 4.86 27.32
CA PHE A 33 5.35 4.69 27.03
C PHE A 33 4.94 3.23 27.26
N SER A 34 3.74 3.01 27.82
CA SER A 34 3.13 1.69 27.76
C SER A 34 2.91 1.26 26.30
N GLU A 35 2.81 -0.04 26.05
CA GLU A 35 2.50 -0.57 24.70
C GLU A 35 1.19 0.03 24.16
N SER A 36 0.16 0.11 25.00
CA SER A 36 -1.13 0.69 24.67
C SER A 36 -1.06 2.18 24.32
N ASN A 37 -0.24 2.98 25.01
CA ASN A 37 -0.08 4.40 24.70
C ASN A 37 0.57 4.59 23.32
N HIS A 38 1.60 3.80 23.01
CA HIS A 38 2.27 3.87 21.72
C HIS A 38 1.32 3.45 20.57
N VAL A 39 0.57 2.37 20.78
CA VAL A 39 -0.48 1.95 19.83
C VAL A 39 -1.53 3.04 19.65
N GLY A 40 -1.99 3.67 20.74
CA GLY A 40 -2.96 4.76 20.70
C GLY A 40 -2.49 5.95 19.88
N MET A 41 -1.19 6.27 19.93
CA MET A 41 -0.58 7.29 19.09
C MET A 41 -0.66 6.88 17.61
N VAL A 42 -0.13 5.72 17.21
CA VAL A 42 -0.18 5.25 15.81
C VAL A 42 -1.60 5.24 15.24
N ILE A 43 -2.59 4.76 16.00
CA ILE A 43 -4.00 4.74 15.57
C ILE A 43 -4.62 6.14 15.51
N GLY A 44 -4.28 7.03 16.45
CA GLY A 44 -4.69 8.44 16.42
C GLY A 44 -4.19 9.18 15.18
N ASN A 45 -2.95 8.88 14.77
CA ASN A 45 -2.28 9.45 13.61
C ASN A 45 -3.00 9.07 12.32
N LEU A 46 -3.21 7.76 12.15
CA LEU A 46 -3.97 7.22 11.04
C LEU A 46 -5.40 7.78 10.99
N THR A 47 -6.04 7.94 12.16
CA THR A 47 -7.38 8.53 12.26
C THR A 47 -7.42 9.98 11.78
N THR A 48 -6.42 10.78 12.12
CA THR A 48 -6.29 12.17 11.65
C THR A 48 -6.18 12.22 10.13
N VAL A 49 -5.31 11.39 9.55
CA VAL A 49 -5.15 11.25 8.10
C VAL A 49 -6.47 10.87 7.41
N ILE A 50 -7.16 9.86 7.93
CA ILE A 50 -8.46 9.42 7.40
C ILE A 50 -9.47 10.57 7.39
N LYS A 51 -9.54 11.34 8.49
CA LYS A 51 -10.45 12.48 8.63
C LYS A 51 -10.13 13.60 7.65
N GLU A 52 -8.86 13.89 7.37
CA GLU A 52 -8.47 14.89 6.37
C GLU A 52 -8.83 14.46 4.95
N ILE A 53 -8.56 13.20 4.57
CA ILE A 53 -9.03 12.64 3.28
C ILE A 53 -10.55 12.73 3.19
N TYR A 54 -11.24 12.44 4.29
CA TYR A 54 -12.69 12.51 4.32
C TYR A 54 -13.20 13.95 4.12
N LYS A 55 -12.55 14.96 4.73
CA LYS A 55 -12.86 16.39 4.54
C LYS A 55 -12.67 16.83 3.08
N THR A 56 -11.68 16.29 2.37
CA THR A 56 -11.47 16.58 0.93
C THR A 56 -12.40 15.79 -0.01
N GLY A 57 -13.27 14.95 0.55
CA GLY A 57 -14.34 14.24 -0.13
C GLY A 57 -14.14 12.74 -0.27
N GLY A 58 -13.02 12.18 0.18
CA GLY A 58 -12.75 10.74 0.13
C GLY A 58 -13.76 9.94 0.97
N ARG A 59 -14.19 8.79 0.47
CA ARG A 59 -15.25 7.97 1.10
C ARG A 59 -14.96 6.47 1.15
N LYS A 60 -13.90 6.01 0.47
CA LYS A 60 -13.60 4.59 0.28
C LYS A 60 -12.18 4.32 0.73
N PHE A 61 -12.06 3.57 1.80
CA PHE A 61 -10.79 3.28 2.46
C PHE A 61 -10.57 1.76 2.47
N ALA A 62 -9.33 1.34 2.36
CA ALA A 62 -8.92 -0.03 2.53
C ALA A 62 -7.75 -0.06 3.51
N PHE A 63 -7.64 -1.13 4.29
CA PHE A 63 -6.66 -1.28 5.34
C PHE A 63 -6.14 -2.71 5.30
N MET A 64 -4.83 -2.84 5.50
CA MET A 64 -4.17 -4.07 5.87
C MET A 64 -3.70 -3.91 7.31
N ASN A 65 -4.10 -4.81 8.19
CA ASN A 65 -3.67 -4.77 9.59
C ASN A 65 -2.21 -5.26 9.73
N VAL A 66 -1.62 -5.08 10.90
CA VAL A 66 -0.21 -5.41 11.15
C VAL A 66 -0.05 -6.94 11.29
N PRO A 67 0.88 -7.58 10.56
CA PRO A 67 1.13 -9.02 10.71
C PRO A 67 1.63 -9.35 12.12
N ASP A 68 1.68 -10.63 12.48
CA ASP A 68 2.28 -11.04 13.75
C ASP A 68 3.80 -10.78 13.70
N LEU A 69 4.22 -9.61 14.18
CA LEU A 69 5.59 -9.15 14.09
C LEU A 69 6.55 -10.10 14.81
N GLY A 70 6.12 -10.70 15.93
CA GLY A 70 6.97 -11.63 16.67
C GLY A 70 7.31 -12.89 15.89
N CYS A 71 6.51 -13.23 14.87
CA CYS A 71 6.67 -14.42 14.06
C CYS A 71 7.52 -14.22 12.80
N LEU A 72 8.00 -13.00 12.53
CA LEU A 72 8.95 -12.73 11.44
C LEU A 72 10.26 -13.48 11.69
N PRO A 73 10.97 -13.97 10.64
CA PRO A 73 12.25 -14.65 10.82
C PRO A 73 13.26 -13.82 11.62
N VAL A 74 13.36 -12.51 11.36
CA VAL A 74 14.25 -11.60 12.12
C VAL A 74 13.88 -11.49 13.60
N MET A 75 12.59 -11.61 13.96
CA MET A 75 12.15 -11.53 15.35
C MET A 75 12.29 -12.86 16.09
N ARG A 76 12.17 -13.99 15.39
CA ARG A 76 12.39 -15.32 15.98
C ARG A 76 13.81 -15.49 16.50
N ILE A 77 14.80 -15.02 15.74
CA ILE A 77 16.20 -15.13 16.15
C ILE A 77 16.56 -14.24 17.34
N MET A 78 15.72 -13.25 17.65
CA MET A 78 15.87 -12.43 18.86
C MET A 78 15.28 -13.09 20.11
N ASN A 79 14.47 -14.13 19.94
CA ASN A 79 13.90 -14.90 21.04
C ASN A 79 14.86 -16.03 21.44
N THR A 80 15.97 -15.66 22.09
CA THR A 80 17.05 -16.57 22.48
C THR A 80 16.62 -17.61 23.53
N GLU A 81 15.54 -17.36 24.27
CA GLU A 81 15.06 -18.22 25.36
C GLU A 81 14.13 -19.34 24.89
N LYS A 82 13.38 -19.13 23.80
CA LYS A 82 12.36 -20.07 23.33
C LYS A 82 12.56 -20.43 21.87
N ASN A 83 13.71 -21.06 21.58
CA ASN A 83 14.21 -21.61 20.31
C ASN A 83 13.17 -21.70 19.16
N GLY A 84 12.90 -20.57 18.50
CA GLY A 84 12.02 -20.52 17.32
C GLY A 84 10.54 -20.22 17.52
N SER A 85 10.11 -19.93 18.75
CA SER A 85 8.79 -19.35 19.02
C SER A 85 8.75 -17.86 18.68
N CYS A 86 7.56 -17.32 18.47
CA CYS A 86 7.40 -15.91 18.13
C CYS A 86 7.75 -15.02 19.34
N LEU A 87 8.36 -13.87 19.10
CA LEU A 87 8.70 -12.91 20.15
C LEU A 87 7.43 -12.30 20.75
N GLU A 88 7.14 -12.61 22.02
CA GLU A 88 5.88 -12.27 22.68
C GLU A 88 5.60 -10.77 22.71
N LYS A 89 6.62 -9.95 23.02
CA LYS A 89 6.50 -8.48 23.05
C LYS A 89 6.06 -7.90 21.70
N ALA A 90 6.65 -8.39 20.61
CA ALA A 90 6.28 -7.97 19.26
C ALA A 90 4.88 -8.45 18.85
N THR A 91 4.52 -9.67 19.27
CA THR A 91 3.19 -10.26 19.08
C THR A 91 2.11 -9.42 19.79
N SER A 92 2.38 -9.00 21.03
CA SER A 92 1.50 -8.15 21.85
C SER A 92 1.18 -6.82 21.17
N LEU A 93 2.22 -6.12 20.69
CA LEU A 93 2.06 -4.83 20.00
C LEU A 93 1.20 -4.95 18.72
N ALA A 94 1.44 -5.99 17.90
CA ALA A 94 0.64 -6.24 16.72
C ALA A 94 -0.84 -6.51 17.07
N LYS A 95 -1.09 -7.31 18.13
CA LYS A 95 -2.45 -7.60 18.60
C LYS A 95 -3.17 -6.32 19.07
N LEU A 96 -2.53 -5.52 19.93
CA LEU A 96 -3.09 -4.26 20.42
C LEU A 96 -3.40 -3.29 19.28
N HIS A 97 -2.50 -3.16 18.29
CA HIS A 97 -2.74 -2.36 17.09
C HIS A 97 -3.99 -2.82 16.35
N ASN A 98 -4.08 -4.12 16.08
CA ASN A 98 -5.16 -4.67 15.25
C ASN A 98 -6.53 -4.54 15.91
N GLU A 99 -6.60 -4.72 17.24
CA GLU A 99 -7.82 -4.48 18.02
C GLU A 99 -8.23 -3.00 18.00
N ALA A 100 -7.28 -2.10 18.23
CA ALA A 100 -7.52 -0.66 18.23
C ALA A 100 -7.93 -0.13 16.85
N LEU A 101 -7.28 -0.60 15.77
CA LEU A 101 -7.63 -0.27 14.39
C LEU A 101 -9.05 -0.71 14.06
N SER A 102 -9.39 -1.97 14.35
CA SER A 102 -10.71 -2.52 14.07
C SER A 102 -11.82 -1.70 14.76
N LYS A 103 -11.64 -1.41 16.06
CA LYS A 103 -12.56 -0.58 16.83
C LYS A 103 -12.70 0.82 16.22
N GLN A 104 -11.58 1.46 15.90
CA GLN A 104 -11.57 2.83 15.37
C GLN A 104 -12.24 2.93 13.99
N LEU A 105 -12.07 1.94 13.11
CA LEU A 105 -12.72 1.90 11.80
C LEU A 105 -14.24 1.72 11.93
N PHE A 106 -14.68 0.89 12.89
CA PHE A 106 -16.10 0.72 13.20
C PHE A 106 -16.71 2.03 13.72
N ASP A 107 -16.03 2.73 14.62
CA ASP A 107 -16.47 4.03 15.14
C ASP A 107 -16.54 5.09 14.04
N LEU A 108 -15.53 5.16 13.17
CA LEU A 108 -15.52 6.07 12.02
C LEU A 108 -16.67 5.79 11.05
N GLN A 109 -17.01 4.52 10.81
CA GLN A 109 -18.15 4.17 9.97
C GLN A 109 -19.49 4.69 10.52
N LYS A 110 -19.66 4.69 11.85
CA LYS A 110 -20.85 5.27 12.51
C LYS A 110 -20.87 6.79 12.45
N GLN A 111 -19.72 7.43 12.64
CA GLN A 111 -19.61 8.89 12.73
C GLN A 111 -19.62 9.58 11.36
N LEU A 112 -19.03 8.95 10.33
CA LEU A 112 -18.76 9.59 9.06
C LEU A 112 -19.72 9.08 7.97
N LYS A 113 -20.71 9.91 7.62
CA LYS A 113 -21.72 9.57 6.60
C LYS A 113 -21.09 9.17 5.26
N GLY A 114 -21.35 7.93 4.87
CA GLY A 114 -20.87 7.38 3.60
C GLY A 114 -19.41 6.92 3.63
N PHE A 115 -18.76 6.88 4.80
CA PHE A 115 -17.50 6.20 5.01
C PHE A 115 -17.66 4.70 4.78
N LYS A 116 -16.85 4.15 3.89
CA LYS A 116 -16.80 2.73 3.58
C LYS A 116 -15.36 2.26 3.73
N TYR A 117 -15.17 1.16 4.43
CA TYR A 117 -13.84 0.58 4.59
C TYR A 117 -13.79 -0.91 4.25
N SER A 118 -12.61 -1.37 3.85
CA SER A 118 -12.22 -2.77 3.78
C SER A 118 -11.08 -2.97 4.76
N LEU A 119 -11.17 -3.91 5.69
CA LEU A 119 -10.07 -4.31 6.56
C LEU A 119 -9.69 -5.75 6.21
N PHE A 120 -8.47 -5.93 5.69
CA PHE A 120 -7.87 -7.23 5.46
C PHE A 120 -7.03 -7.62 6.68
N ASP A 121 -7.36 -8.78 7.26
CA ASP A 121 -6.66 -9.37 8.39
C ASP A 121 -5.42 -10.13 7.91
N LEU A 122 -4.39 -9.38 7.55
CA LEU A 122 -3.07 -9.90 7.21
C LEU A 122 -2.50 -10.71 8.38
N ASN A 123 -2.72 -10.30 9.63
CA ASN A 123 -2.24 -11.00 10.81
C ASN A 123 -2.68 -12.47 10.83
N SER A 124 -4.00 -12.69 10.86
CA SER A 124 -4.55 -14.06 10.88
C SER A 124 -4.22 -14.81 9.60
N SER A 125 -4.28 -14.15 8.45
CA SER A 125 -4.06 -14.79 7.16
C SER A 125 -2.60 -15.26 6.98
N LEU A 126 -1.63 -14.43 7.37
CA LEU A 126 -0.22 -14.77 7.34
C LEU A 126 0.11 -15.83 8.40
N ARG A 127 -0.42 -15.71 9.63
CA ARG A 127 -0.19 -16.70 10.70
C ARG A 127 -0.65 -18.11 10.31
N LYS A 128 -1.75 -18.23 9.55
CA LYS A 128 -2.19 -19.52 8.99
C LYS A 128 -1.21 -20.10 7.97
N ARG A 129 -0.59 -19.27 7.12
CA ARG A 129 0.47 -19.72 6.19
C ARG A 129 1.74 -20.13 6.92
N ILE A 130 2.11 -19.40 7.97
CA ILE A 130 3.27 -19.73 8.80
C ILE A 130 3.08 -21.08 9.52
N ASN A 131 1.91 -21.30 10.12
CA ASN A 131 1.65 -22.47 10.96
C ASN A 131 1.15 -23.70 10.19
N HIS A 132 0.55 -23.50 9.02
CA HIS A 132 0.01 -24.57 8.18
C HIS A 132 0.43 -24.38 6.71
N PRO A 133 1.73 -24.28 6.39
CA PRO A 133 2.22 -23.90 5.07
C PRO A 133 1.69 -24.81 3.95
N PHE A 134 1.61 -26.12 4.19
CA PHE A 134 1.13 -27.11 3.21
C PHE A 134 -0.32 -26.85 2.75
N LYS A 135 -1.19 -26.33 3.63
CA LYS A 135 -2.57 -25.98 3.26
C LYS A 135 -2.65 -24.85 2.22
N TYR A 136 -1.58 -24.07 2.10
CA TYR A 136 -1.47 -22.93 1.20
C TYR A 136 -0.44 -23.18 0.09
N GLY A 137 0.05 -24.40 -0.07
CA GLY A 137 1.03 -24.76 -1.10
C GLY A 137 2.49 -24.38 -0.79
N PHE A 138 2.80 -24.00 0.44
CA PHE A 138 4.17 -23.79 0.91
C PHE A 138 4.69 -25.04 1.63
N LYS A 139 6.02 -25.23 1.67
CA LYS A 139 6.69 -26.21 2.54
C LYS A 139 7.23 -25.56 3.81
N GLU A 140 7.72 -24.33 3.70
CA GLU A 140 8.34 -23.60 4.80
C GLU A 140 7.62 -22.29 5.10
N GLY A 141 7.18 -22.14 6.35
CA GLY A 141 6.39 -21.00 6.81
C GLY A 141 7.10 -20.07 7.79
N LYS A 142 8.16 -20.55 8.47
CA LYS A 142 8.85 -19.86 9.56
C LYS A 142 10.22 -19.33 9.15
N ALA A 143 10.96 -20.06 8.32
CA ALA A 143 12.25 -19.63 7.80
C ALA A 143 12.11 -18.85 6.50
N ALA A 144 13.03 -17.91 6.25
CA ALA A 144 13.14 -17.22 4.98
C ALA A 144 13.76 -18.12 3.90
N CYS A 145 13.50 -17.82 2.63
CA CYS A 145 14.18 -18.48 1.52
C CYS A 145 15.65 -18.03 1.43
N CYS A 146 15.92 -16.74 1.66
CA CYS A 146 17.22 -16.12 1.48
C CYS A 146 17.71 -15.43 2.77
N GLY A 147 18.89 -15.78 3.24
CA GLY A 147 19.49 -15.24 4.46
C GLY A 147 20.44 -16.24 5.11
N THR A 148 20.91 -15.97 6.33
CA THR A 148 21.79 -16.90 7.06
C THR A 148 21.32 -17.12 8.50
N GLY A 149 21.91 -18.13 9.14
CA GLY A 149 21.64 -18.50 10.51
C GLY A 149 20.25 -19.09 10.71
N GLN A 150 19.83 -19.16 11.98
CA GLN A 150 18.55 -19.75 12.34
C GLN A 150 17.37 -19.03 11.64
N PHE A 151 16.41 -19.80 11.11
CA PHE A 151 15.29 -19.29 10.31
C PHE A 151 15.69 -18.46 9.08
N ARG A 152 16.97 -18.43 8.70
CA ARG A 152 17.51 -17.43 7.76
C ARG A 152 17.11 -16.00 8.16
N GLY A 153 17.07 -15.75 9.48
CA GLY A 153 16.57 -14.51 10.08
C GLY A 153 17.57 -13.35 10.05
N VAL A 154 18.85 -13.63 9.79
CA VAL A 154 19.89 -12.60 9.70
C VAL A 154 19.76 -11.87 8.36
N LEU A 155 19.83 -10.54 8.39
CA LEU A 155 19.75 -9.65 7.22
C LEU A 155 21.00 -9.75 6.32
N SER A 156 21.18 -10.89 5.65
CA SER A 156 22.35 -11.16 4.80
C SER A 156 22.02 -11.46 3.34
N CYS A 157 20.73 -11.61 2.99
CA CYS A 157 20.30 -11.99 1.65
C CYS A 157 20.99 -11.15 0.55
N GLY A 158 21.59 -11.83 -0.43
CA GLY A 158 22.33 -11.21 -1.54
C GLY A 158 23.74 -10.70 -1.22
N GLY A 159 24.19 -10.85 0.03
CA GLY A 159 25.59 -10.62 0.43
C GLY A 159 26.09 -9.17 0.29
N LYS A 160 25.18 -8.19 0.20
CA LYS A 160 25.54 -6.76 0.10
C LYS A 160 25.38 -5.99 1.41
N ARG A 161 24.87 -6.63 2.46
CA ARG A 161 24.68 -6.08 3.81
C ARG A 161 25.91 -6.36 4.70
N PRO A 162 25.92 -6.03 6.00
CA PRO A 162 27.09 -6.27 6.86
C PRO A 162 27.55 -7.73 6.86
N VAL A 163 26.61 -8.67 6.89
CA VAL A 163 26.88 -10.10 6.71
C VAL A 163 26.84 -10.44 5.22
N LYS A 164 27.92 -11.05 4.71
CA LYS A 164 28.11 -11.32 3.28
C LYS A 164 27.62 -12.70 2.88
N GLU A 165 27.69 -13.65 3.80
CA GLU A 165 27.28 -15.03 3.62
C GLU A 165 25.75 -15.12 3.67
N PHE A 166 25.17 -15.84 2.71
CA PHE A 166 23.76 -16.15 2.71
C PHE A 166 23.53 -17.51 2.05
N GLU A 167 22.48 -18.16 2.50
CA GLU A 167 21.89 -19.32 1.85
C GLU A 167 20.69 -18.85 1.03
N LEU A 168 20.41 -19.60 -0.03
CA LEU A 168 19.25 -19.41 -0.89
C LEU A 168 18.52 -20.74 -1.04
N CYS A 169 17.20 -20.73 -0.90
CA CYS A 169 16.39 -21.92 -1.13
C CYS A 169 16.31 -22.27 -2.62
N GLU A 170 16.09 -23.54 -2.95
CA GLU A 170 16.00 -23.99 -4.36
C GLU A 170 14.74 -23.46 -5.08
N ASN A 171 13.62 -23.33 -4.35
CA ASN A 171 12.33 -22.92 -4.93
C ASN A 171 11.61 -21.92 -4.01
N PRO A 172 11.63 -20.61 -4.34
CA PRO A 172 10.97 -19.57 -3.54
C PRO A 172 9.46 -19.76 -3.38
N ASN A 173 8.80 -20.46 -4.32
CA ASN A 173 7.35 -20.72 -4.22
C ASN A 173 6.97 -21.63 -3.04
N GLU A 174 7.94 -22.34 -2.46
CA GLU A 174 7.74 -23.21 -1.31
C GLU A 174 7.88 -22.47 0.02
N TYR A 175 8.25 -21.18 0.00
CA TYR A 175 8.51 -20.37 1.18
C TYR A 175 7.49 -19.23 1.32
N VAL A 176 7.08 -18.94 2.55
CA VAL A 176 6.25 -17.75 2.85
C VAL A 176 7.09 -16.47 2.82
N TYR A 177 8.29 -16.53 3.41
CA TYR A 177 9.21 -15.40 3.53
C TYR A 177 10.31 -15.47 2.48
N TRP A 178 10.56 -14.35 1.81
CA TRP A 178 11.66 -14.21 0.88
C TRP A 178 12.97 -13.98 1.63
N ASP A 179 13.07 -12.85 2.32
CA ASP A 179 14.14 -12.55 3.27
C ASP A 179 13.57 -12.52 4.69
N SER A 180 14.35 -12.05 5.67
CA SER A 180 13.95 -12.14 7.07
C SER A 180 12.79 -11.22 7.49
N ILE A 181 12.27 -10.40 6.56
CA ILE A 181 11.16 -9.47 6.78
C ILE A 181 10.08 -9.65 5.69
N HIS A 182 10.49 -9.69 4.42
CA HIS A 182 9.60 -9.55 3.27
C HIS A 182 9.07 -10.89 2.77
N LEU A 183 7.93 -10.85 2.09
CA LEU A 183 7.24 -12.04 1.59
C LEU A 183 7.70 -12.44 0.19
N THR A 184 7.54 -13.73 -0.12
CA THR A 184 7.75 -14.22 -1.49
C THR A 184 6.68 -13.72 -2.45
N GLU A 185 6.95 -13.73 -3.74
CA GLU A 185 5.97 -13.43 -4.79
C GLU A 185 4.72 -14.31 -4.63
N MET A 186 4.90 -15.60 -4.33
CA MET A 186 3.79 -16.52 -4.14
C MET A 186 2.90 -16.11 -2.96
N ALA A 187 3.48 -15.75 -1.82
CA ALA A 187 2.73 -15.24 -0.67
C ALA A 187 2.02 -13.92 -1.02
N ASN A 188 2.71 -12.97 -1.64
CA ASN A 188 2.15 -11.71 -2.11
C ASN A 188 0.94 -11.92 -3.05
N LYS A 189 1.05 -12.86 -3.99
CA LYS A 189 -0.01 -13.23 -4.93
C LYS A 189 -1.24 -13.76 -4.22
N GLN A 190 -1.08 -14.64 -3.24
CA GLN A 190 -2.20 -15.21 -2.49
C GLN A 190 -2.90 -14.15 -1.63
N LEU A 191 -2.14 -13.31 -0.92
CA LEU A 191 -2.68 -12.23 -0.09
C LEU A 191 -3.43 -11.21 -0.94
N ALA A 192 -2.85 -10.77 -2.06
CA ALA A 192 -3.52 -9.85 -2.98
C ALA A 192 -4.83 -10.43 -3.55
N ARG A 193 -4.90 -11.76 -3.76
CA ARG A 193 -6.15 -12.44 -4.18
C ARG A 193 -7.21 -12.41 -3.08
N GLU A 194 -6.83 -12.63 -1.82
CA GLU A 194 -7.75 -12.53 -0.68
C GLU A 194 -8.23 -11.11 -0.44
N MET A 195 -7.33 -10.12 -0.51
CA MET A 195 -7.69 -8.70 -0.45
C MET A 195 -8.72 -8.34 -1.54
N TRP A 196 -8.53 -8.88 -2.74
CA TRP A 196 -9.39 -8.62 -3.88
C TRP A 196 -10.76 -9.28 -3.79
N ASN A 197 -10.78 -10.61 -3.62
CA ASN A 197 -11.96 -11.46 -3.79
C ASN A 197 -12.47 -12.12 -2.50
N GLY A 198 -11.81 -11.92 -1.35
CA GLY A 198 -12.16 -12.59 -0.10
C GLY A 198 -13.62 -12.37 0.29
N ALA A 199 -14.24 -13.39 0.88
CA ALA A 199 -15.65 -13.35 1.26
C ALA A 199 -15.90 -12.20 2.25
N ARG A 200 -16.95 -11.42 1.99
CA ARG A 200 -17.36 -10.30 2.85
C ARG A 200 -17.72 -10.81 4.23
N ASN A 201 -17.40 -10.03 5.26
CA ASN A 201 -17.65 -10.39 6.66
C ASN A 201 -17.08 -11.76 7.02
N SER A 202 -16.00 -12.17 6.34
CA SER A 202 -15.23 -13.33 6.77
C SER A 202 -14.30 -12.92 7.90
N HIS A 203 -13.77 -13.91 8.61
CA HIS A 203 -12.71 -13.72 9.60
C HIS A 203 -11.42 -13.11 9.01
N VAL A 204 -11.31 -12.96 7.69
CA VAL A 204 -10.10 -12.48 7.00
C VAL A 204 -10.30 -11.14 6.30
N ILE A 205 -11.54 -10.79 5.89
CA ILE A 205 -11.81 -9.50 5.27
C ILE A 205 -13.24 -9.00 5.53
N GLY A 206 -13.37 -7.72 5.87
CA GLY A 206 -14.68 -7.09 6.06
C GLY A 206 -14.61 -5.59 6.36
N PRO A 207 -15.75 -4.88 6.30
CA PRO A 207 -17.05 -5.34 5.81
C PRO A 207 -17.13 -5.44 4.27
N TYR A 208 -16.22 -4.78 3.55
CA TYR A 208 -16.06 -4.90 2.10
C TYR A 208 -14.74 -5.57 1.77
N ASN A 209 -14.66 -6.24 0.61
CA ASN A 209 -13.39 -6.56 -0.04
C ASN A 209 -13.04 -5.47 -1.06
N LEU A 210 -11.82 -5.49 -1.59
CA LEU A 210 -11.40 -4.51 -2.57
C LEU A 210 -12.29 -4.54 -3.81
N LYS A 211 -12.60 -5.71 -4.38
CA LYS A 211 -13.46 -5.82 -5.57
C LYS A 211 -14.77 -5.07 -5.39
N LYS A 212 -15.44 -5.17 -4.24
CA LYS A 212 -16.69 -4.45 -3.97
C LYS A 212 -16.46 -2.96 -3.75
N LEU A 213 -15.41 -2.59 -3.03
CA LEU A 213 -15.02 -1.19 -2.82
C LEU A 213 -14.80 -0.47 -4.17
N PHE A 214 -14.22 -1.19 -5.14
CA PHE A 214 -14.03 -0.75 -6.51
C PHE A 214 -15.30 -0.82 -7.36
N GLN A 215 -16.09 -1.90 -7.29
CA GLN A 215 -17.33 -2.07 -8.09
C GLN A 215 -18.46 -1.12 -7.73
N ILE A 216 -18.47 -0.52 -6.52
CA ILE A 216 -19.37 0.60 -6.19
C ILE A 216 -19.29 1.72 -7.26
N ARG A 217 -18.15 1.85 -7.96
CA ARG A 217 -17.94 2.76 -9.10
C ARG A 217 -18.76 2.38 -10.34
N TYR A 218 -18.84 1.11 -10.68
CA TYR A 218 -19.49 0.64 -11.92
C TYR A 218 -21.02 0.74 -11.80
N MET A 219 -21.58 0.30 -10.67
CA MET A 219 -23.04 0.28 -10.45
C MET A 219 -23.66 1.69 -10.45
N ARG A 220 -22.97 2.71 -9.90
CA ARG A 220 -23.46 4.09 -9.90
C ARG A 220 -23.50 4.72 -11.29
N LYS A 221 -22.66 4.27 -12.22
CA LYS A 221 -22.59 4.80 -13.58
C LYS A 221 -23.63 4.18 -14.50
N GLN A 222 -23.92 2.87 -14.35
CA GLN A 222 -25.05 2.24 -15.03
C GLN A 222 -26.39 2.85 -14.60
N ALA A 223 -26.63 2.98 -13.29
CA ALA A 223 -27.88 3.58 -12.79
C ALA A 223 -28.06 5.06 -13.21
N LEU A 224 -26.97 5.81 -13.37
CA LEU A 224 -27.02 7.19 -13.88
C LEU A 224 -27.27 7.20 -15.39
N ASN A 225 -26.63 6.31 -16.16
CA ASN A 225 -26.86 6.18 -17.59
C ASN A 225 -28.28 5.71 -17.90
N GLU A 226 -28.84 4.78 -17.12
CA GLU A 226 -30.25 4.36 -17.22
C GLU A 226 -31.21 5.51 -16.92
N LYS A 227 -30.96 6.30 -15.86
CA LYS A 227 -31.77 7.51 -15.57
C LYS A 227 -31.70 8.57 -16.66
N ILE A 228 -30.51 8.78 -17.26
CA ILE A 228 -30.33 9.70 -18.39
C ILE A 228 -31.07 9.16 -19.63
N ASN A 229 -31.01 7.85 -19.90
CA ASN A 229 -31.76 7.24 -21.00
C ASN A 229 -33.28 7.36 -20.81
N ILE A 230 -33.79 7.14 -19.60
CA ILE A 230 -35.22 7.24 -19.30
C ILE A 230 -35.71 8.69 -19.45
N SER A 231 -34.95 9.68 -18.96
CA SER A 231 -35.23 11.12 -19.10
C SER A 231 -35.17 11.60 -20.55
N ASN A 232 -34.17 11.15 -21.30
CA ASN A 232 -34.05 11.46 -22.72
C ASN A 232 -35.14 10.76 -23.55
N MET A 233 -35.57 9.55 -23.19
CA MET A 233 -36.70 8.88 -23.85
C MET A 233 -38.04 9.60 -23.60
N THR A 234 -38.22 10.24 -22.45
CA THR A 234 -39.45 11.03 -22.20
C THR A 234 -39.46 12.35 -22.97
N ARG A 235 -38.30 13.02 -23.11
CA ARG A 235 -38.15 14.23 -23.94
C ARG A 235 -38.15 13.94 -25.45
N LEU A 236 -37.56 12.82 -25.86
CA LEU A 236 -37.53 12.36 -27.25
C LEU A 236 -38.92 11.90 -27.72
N ARG A 237 -39.76 11.31 -26.85
CA ARG A 237 -41.16 11.03 -27.20
C ARG A 237 -41.97 12.29 -27.51
N LEU A 238 -41.73 13.40 -26.80
CA LEU A 238 -42.39 14.69 -27.06
C LEU A 238 -41.86 15.40 -28.32
N LEU A 239 -40.57 15.24 -28.65
CA LEU A 239 -39.96 15.82 -29.85
C LEU A 239 -40.17 14.97 -31.11
N VAL A 240 -40.24 13.65 -31.01
CA VAL A 240 -40.45 12.72 -32.13
C VAL A 240 -41.89 12.78 -32.65
N ILE A 241 -42.89 13.04 -31.79
CA ILE A 241 -44.26 13.29 -32.27
C ILE A 241 -44.31 14.58 -33.11
N CYS A 242 -43.55 15.62 -32.76
CA CYS A 242 -43.47 16.86 -33.56
C CYS A 242 -42.55 16.74 -34.80
N PHE A 243 -41.57 15.84 -34.80
CA PHE A 243 -40.64 15.65 -35.93
C PHE A 243 -41.10 14.59 -36.95
N LEU A 244 -41.98 13.65 -36.58
CA LEU A 244 -42.50 12.63 -37.49
C LEU A 244 -43.43 13.21 -38.57
N GLU A 245 -44.03 14.38 -38.35
CA GLU A 245 -44.75 15.10 -39.42
C GLU A 245 -43.82 15.84 -40.38
N ILE A 246 -42.57 16.13 -39.99
CA ILE A 246 -41.62 16.90 -40.81
C ILE A 246 -40.66 15.99 -41.59
N ILE A 247 -40.31 14.81 -41.05
CA ILE A 247 -39.28 13.92 -41.63
C ILE A 247 -39.80 13.06 -42.81
N PHE A 248 -41.11 12.85 -42.96
CA PHE A 248 -41.63 12.13 -44.13
C PHE A 248 -41.44 12.89 -45.46
N SER A 249 -40.98 14.15 -45.41
CA SER A 249 -40.68 14.97 -46.60
C SER A 249 -39.18 15.08 -46.96
N CYS A 250 -38.26 14.49 -46.18
CA CYS A 250 -36.80 14.64 -46.39
C CYS A 250 -36.04 13.30 -46.42
N LEU A 251 -36.63 12.27 -47.01
CA LEU A 251 -35.82 11.22 -47.64
C LEU A 251 -34.98 11.87 -48.75
N LEU A 252 -33.70 11.52 -48.80
CA LEU A 252 -32.63 11.98 -49.72
C LEU A 252 -31.69 13.03 -49.11
N ILE A 253 -30.65 12.55 -48.40
CA ILE A 253 -29.24 12.92 -48.63
C ILE A 253 -28.35 11.93 -47.83
N THR A 254 -27.34 11.46 -48.53
CA THR A 254 -26.24 10.57 -48.14
C THR A 254 -25.56 10.90 -46.82
N GLY A 255 -25.12 9.86 -46.09
CA GLY A 255 -24.07 10.01 -45.07
C GLY A 255 -23.90 8.78 -44.20
N HIS A 256 -23.02 7.85 -44.61
CA HIS A 256 -22.43 6.87 -43.71
C HIS A 256 -21.74 7.61 -42.55
N THR A 257 -22.41 7.74 -41.40
CA THR A 257 -21.72 8.05 -40.16
C THR A 257 -21.11 6.75 -39.66
N ARG A 258 -19.81 6.61 -39.90
CA ARG A 258 -18.97 5.59 -39.27
C ARG A 258 -19.11 5.80 -37.76
N SER A 259 -19.90 4.97 -37.08
CA SER A 259 -19.94 4.96 -35.63
C SER A 259 -18.55 4.55 -35.13
N SER A 260 -17.78 5.52 -34.66
CA SER A 260 -16.57 5.26 -33.88
C SER A 260 -16.90 4.27 -32.76
N PRO A 261 -16.05 3.26 -32.48
CA PRO A 261 -16.31 2.34 -31.39
C PRO A 261 -16.39 3.09 -30.06
N PRO A 262 -17.28 2.68 -29.13
CA PRO A 262 -17.48 3.41 -27.89
C PRO A 262 -16.28 3.24 -26.95
N LEU A 263 -15.82 4.40 -26.44
CA LEU A 263 -15.07 4.62 -25.20
C LEU A 263 -13.72 3.91 -25.03
N LEU A 264 -12.69 4.74 -24.89
CA LEU A 264 -11.52 4.51 -24.02
C LEU A 264 -11.91 3.62 -22.83
N GLU A 265 -11.43 2.38 -22.81
CA GLU A 265 -11.53 1.49 -21.66
C GLU A 265 -11.06 2.28 -20.44
N LYS A 266 -11.93 2.44 -19.44
CA LYS A 266 -11.67 3.33 -18.30
C LYS A 266 -10.67 2.70 -17.35
N HIS A 267 -9.40 2.77 -17.71
CA HIS A 267 -8.28 2.41 -16.86
C HIS A 267 -8.32 3.19 -15.54
N VAL A 268 -7.97 2.55 -14.43
CA VAL A 268 -7.83 3.16 -13.10
C VAL A 268 -6.35 3.33 -12.78
N ALA A 269 -5.89 4.55 -12.55
CA ALA A 269 -4.50 4.78 -12.15
C ALA A 269 -4.26 4.34 -10.70
N LEU A 270 -3.08 3.78 -10.41
CA LEU A 270 -2.64 3.43 -9.05
C LEU A 270 -1.37 4.22 -8.67
N PHE A 271 -1.49 5.13 -7.72
CA PHE A 271 -0.37 5.86 -7.15
C PHE A 271 0.02 5.24 -5.80
N ILE A 272 1.31 5.01 -5.59
CA ILE A 272 1.82 4.34 -4.38
C ILE A 272 2.80 5.26 -3.68
N PHE A 273 2.58 5.44 -2.38
CA PHE A 273 3.46 6.13 -1.45
C PHE A 273 3.75 5.16 -0.31
N SER A 274 5.00 4.70 -0.16
CA SER A 274 5.34 3.59 0.76
C SER A 274 6.85 3.50 0.98
N ASP A 275 7.24 2.52 1.81
CA ASP A 275 8.60 2.10 2.06
C ASP A 275 9.00 0.82 1.30
N SER A 276 9.87 -0.01 1.88
CA SER A 276 10.42 -1.22 1.27
C SER A 276 9.36 -2.28 0.97
N LEU A 277 8.22 -2.28 1.67
CA LEU A 277 7.14 -3.24 1.45
C LEU A 277 6.58 -3.14 0.03
N PHE A 278 6.51 -1.93 -0.52
CA PHE A 278 5.95 -1.68 -1.85
C PHE A 278 6.89 -0.95 -2.80
N ASP A 279 8.18 -0.83 -2.51
CA ASP A 279 9.17 -0.26 -3.42
C ASP A 279 9.29 -1.08 -4.71
N ALA A 280 9.17 -0.40 -5.86
CA ALA A 280 9.34 -0.98 -7.19
C ALA A 280 10.78 -0.89 -7.74
N GLY A 281 11.74 -0.49 -6.89
CA GLY A 281 13.14 -0.27 -7.22
C GLY A 281 13.51 1.20 -7.44
N ASN A 282 12.79 2.14 -6.82
CA ASN A 282 13.11 3.57 -6.95
C ASN A 282 14.48 3.91 -6.35
N ASN A 283 14.91 3.16 -5.34
CA ASN A 283 16.21 3.32 -4.68
C ASN A 283 17.41 3.01 -5.59
N ASN A 284 17.18 2.42 -6.77
CA ASN A 284 18.24 2.16 -7.76
C ASN A 284 18.72 3.45 -8.46
N TYR A 285 17.93 4.53 -8.37
CA TYR A 285 18.13 5.76 -9.13
C TYR A 285 18.50 6.96 -8.26
N ILE A 286 18.78 6.72 -6.98
CA ILE A 286 19.27 7.73 -6.04
C ILE A 286 20.59 7.25 -5.44
N ASN A 287 21.41 8.19 -4.98
CA ASN A 287 22.63 7.87 -4.26
C ASN A 287 22.25 7.39 -2.84
N THR A 288 22.41 6.10 -2.56
CA THR A 288 21.99 5.46 -1.30
C THR A 288 22.92 4.31 -0.92
N THR A 289 22.60 3.61 0.18
CA THR A 289 23.37 2.46 0.68
C THR A 289 22.72 1.13 0.30
N THR A 290 23.48 0.04 0.36
CA THR A 290 23.00 -1.32 0.10
C THR A 290 21.95 -1.81 1.11
N ASN A 291 21.77 -1.14 2.24
CA ASN A 291 20.69 -1.44 3.19
C ASN A 291 19.32 -1.08 2.62
N PHE A 292 19.26 -0.07 1.74
CA PHE A 292 18.02 0.41 1.12
C PHE A 292 17.90 -0.01 -0.35
N GLN A 293 18.75 -0.94 -0.81
CA GLN A 293 18.71 -1.45 -2.18
C GLN A 293 18.50 -2.96 -2.20
N ALA A 294 17.85 -3.41 -3.27
CA ALA A 294 17.66 -4.80 -3.62
C ALA A 294 17.91 -5.02 -5.14
N ASN A 295 18.87 -4.28 -5.71
CA ASN A 295 19.27 -4.31 -7.12
C ASN A 295 20.42 -5.31 -7.39
N PHE A 296 20.53 -6.33 -6.56
CA PHE A 296 21.51 -7.39 -6.65
C PHE A 296 20.83 -8.75 -6.47
N LEU A 297 21.45 -9.81 -7.00
CA LEU A 297 20.94 -11.17 -6.84
C LEU A 297 20.86 -11.54 -5.34
N PRO A 298 19.90 -12.39 -4.93
CA PRO A 298 18.93 -13.11 -5.76
C PRO A 298 17.56 -12.42 -5.92
N TYR A 299 17.43 -11.14 -5.55
CA TYR A 299 16.16 -10.43 -5.69
C TYR A 299 15.66 -10.45 -7.15
N GLY A 300 14.34 -10.59 -7.34
CA GLY A 300 13.71 -10.63 -8.66
C GLY A 300 13.87 -11.93 -9.47
N GLU A 301 14.44 -13.00 -8.90
CA GLU A 301 14.72 -14.26 -9.61
C GLU A 301 13.49 -15.05 -10.11
N THR A 302 12.29 -14.88 -9.54
CA THR A 302 11.12 -15.67 -9.94
C THR A 302 10.44 -15.12 -11.17
N PHE A 303 9.88 -13.91 -11.13
CA PHE A 303 9.13 -13.34 -12.26
C PHE A 303 9.99 -12.50 -13.20
N PHE A 304 10.86 -11.65 -12.66
CA PHE A 304 11.62 -10.69 -13.48
C PHE A 304 12.88 -11.31 -14.09
N LYS A 305 13.47 -12.32 -13.43
CA LYS A 305 14.75 -12.96 -13.79
C LYS A 305 15.96 -12.03 -13.70
N TYR A 306 15.81 -10.88 -13.06
CA TYR A 306 16.88 -9.93 -12.75
C TYR A 306 16.46 -9.07 -11.54
N PRO A 307 17.42 -8.49 -10.79
CA PRO A 307 17.09 -7.72 -9.60
C PRO A 307 16.53 -6.35 -9.95
N THR A 308 15.23 -6.16 -9.69
CA THR A 308 14.56 -4.90 -10.00
C THR A 308 14.75 -3.83 -8.94
N GLY A 309 15.30 -4.14 -7.77
CA GLY A 309 15.24 -3.26 -6.59
C GLY A 309 14.03 -3.50 -5.67
N ARG A 310 13.20 -4.52 -5.95
CA ARG A 310 12.09 -4.94 -5.06
C ARG A 310 12.66 -5.84 -3.97
N PHE A 311 12.22 -5.66 -2.72
CA PHE A 311 12.56 -6.56 -1.62
C PHE A 311 11.69 -7.84 -1.65
N SER A 312 11.76 -8.57 -2.77
CA SER A 312 11.06 -9.84 -3.00
C SER A 312 11.79 -10.64 -4.09
N ASP A 313 11.54 -11.94 -4.19
CA ASP A 313 11.97 -12.76 -5.33
C ASP A 313 11.28 -12.36 -6.64
N GLY A 314 10.22 -11.57 -6.59
CA GLY A 314 9.51 -11.13 -7.78
C GLY A 314 8.50 -10.03 -7.51
N ARG A 315 7.25 -10.25 -7.91
CA ARG A 315 6.16 -9.27 -7.79
C ARG A 315 5.67 -9.10 -6.37
N ILE A 316 5.27 -7.87 -6.04
CA ILE A 316 4.71 -7.47 -4.74
C ILE A 316 3.19 -7.30 -4.81
N ILE A 317 2.50 -7.21 -3.66
CA ILE A 317 1.03 -7.11 -3.58
C ILE A 317 0.45 -6.07 -4.57
N PRO A 318 1.00 -4.85 -4.71
CA PRO A 318 0.44 -3.86 -5.61
C PRO A 318 0.47 -4.28 -7.08
N ASP A 319 1.52 -5.00 -7.53
CA ASP A 319 1.62 -5.53 -8.89
C ASP A 319 0.42 -6.48 -9.18
N PHE A 320 -0.01 -7.27 -8.20
CA PHE A 320 -1.19 -8.15 -8.34
C PHE A 320 -2.54 -7.43 -8.26
N ILE A 321 -2.61 -6.30 -7.55
CA ILE A 321 -3.82 -5.46 -7.47
C ILE A 321 -4.00 -4.69 -8.78
N VAL A 322 -2.92 -4.12 -9.35
CA VAL A 322 -2.99 -3.33 -10.58
C VAL A 322 -3.45 -4.18 -11.77
N CYS A 323 -3.01 -5.44 -11.86
CA CYS A 323 -3.46 -6.43 -12.86
C CYS A 323 -4.99 -6.59 -12.96
N ARG A 324 -5.77 -6.13 -11.98
CA ARG A 324 -7.23 -6.20 -12.00
C ARG A 324 -7.90 -5.05 -12.73
N PHE A 325 -7.14 -4.03 -13.09
CA PHE A 325 -7.63 -2.82 -13.76
C PHE A 325 -6.86 -2.48 -15.03
N THR A 326 -5.73 -3.17 -15.26
CA THR A 326 -4.72 -2.81 -16.24
C THR A 326 -4.24 -4.09 -16.92
N ILE A 327 -3.93 -4.01 -18.21
CA ILE A 327 -3.27 -5.11 -18.96
C ILE A 327 -1.79 -5.20 -18.55
N ASP A 328 -1.23 -4.07 -18.10
CA ASP A 328 0.16 -3.96 -17.66
C ASP A 328 0.28 -4.37 -16.18
N SER A 329 0.87 -5.55 -15.94
CA SER A 329 0.96 -6.15 -14.60
C SER A 329 2.03 -5.54 -13.70
N ASN A 330 2.84 -4.62 -14.23
CA ASN A 330 4.01 -4.10 -13.54
C ASN A 330 3.78 -2.64 -13.18
N ILE A 331 3.82 -2.32 -11.88
CA ILE A 331 3.80 -0.91 -11.49
C ILE A 331 5.18 -0.32 -11.72
N PHE A 332 5.17 0.80 -12.43
CA PHE A 332 6.35 1.48 -12.89
C PHE A 332 6.97 2.33 -11.77
N ALA A 333 8.27 2.13 -11.54
CA ALA A 333 9.13 3.08 -10.83
C ALA A 333 9.01 4.47 -11.46
N ILE A 334 9.31 5.53 -10.70
CA ILE A 334 9.21 6.95 -11.10
C ILE A 334 9.85 7.22 -12.47
N HIS A 335 10.90 6.46 -12.80
CA HIS A 335 11.71 6.60 -14.00
C HIS A 335 11.12 5.93 -15.27
N LYS A 336 9.93 5.32 -15.21
CA LYS A 336 9.30 4.64 -16.36
C LYS A 336 8.03 5.37 -16.87
N PRO A 337 7.86 5.51 -18.20
CA PRO A 337 7.08 6.60 -18.82
C PRO A 337 5.53 6.46 -18.85
N ARG A 338 4.92 5.47 -18.19
CA ARG A 338 3.45 5.20 -18.28
C ARG A 338 2.64 5.82 -17.13
N ILE A 339 2.76 7.13 -16.94
CA ILE A 339 2.11 7.89 -15.85
C ILE A 339 0.57 7.83 -15.84
N THR A 340 -0.07 7.52 -16.97
CA THR A 340 -1.54 7.41 -17.08
C THR A 340 -2.10 6.17 -16.39
N HIS A 341 -1.24 5.19 -16.09
CA HIS A 341 -1.62 3.98 -15.35
C HIS A 341 -1.32 4.08 -13.86
N GLY A 342 -0.72 5.19 -13.43
CA GLY A 342 -0.22 5.37 -12.08
C GLY A 342 1.30 5.26 -12.03
N VAL A 343 1.85 5.59 -10.86
CA VAL A 343 3.28 5.65 -10.59
C VAL A 343 3.52 5.13 -9.19
N ASN A 344 4.55 4.30 -9.03
CA ASN A 344 5.02 3.89 -7.72
C ASN A 344 6.11 4.86 -7.25
N PHE A 345 5.84 5.63 -6.20
CA PHE A 345 6.79 6.54 -5.58
C PHE A 345 7.50 5.94 -4.36
N ALA A 346 7.12 4.73 -3.94
CA ALA A 346 7.66 4.09 -2.75
C ALA A 346 9.18 3.93 -2.81
N SER A 347 9.83 4.00 -1.66
CA SER A 347 11.29 3.95 -1.55
C SER A 347 11.67 3.19 -0.31
N SER A 348 12.53 2.18 -0.42
CA SER A 348 12.99 1.43 0.75
C SER A 348 13.58 2.37 1.81
N GLY A 349 13.14 2.19 3.05
CA GLY A 349 13.51 3.05 4.18
C GLY A 349 12.81 4.40 4.21
N ALA A 350 11.80 4.64 3.36
CA ALA A 350 11.10 5.92 3.34
C ALA A 350 10.47 6.27 4.69
N ASP A 351 10.60 7.54 5.02
CA ASP A 351 10.23 8.15 6.28
C ASP A 351 9.15 9.23 6.06
N ALA A 352 8.36 9.51 7.09
CA ALA A 352 7.47 10.66 7.14
C ALA A 352 8.22 11.96 7.46
N LEU A 353 9.33 11.90 8.19
CA LEU A 353 10.20 13.05 8.44
C LEU A 353 11.38 13.03 7.47
N THR A 354 11.59 14.17 6.81
CA THR A 354 12.67 14.38 5.84
C THR A 354 14.06 14.23 6.46
N GLU A 355 14.17 14.42 7.77
CA GLU A 355 15.41 14.45 8.53
C GLU A 355 15.92 13.04 8.88
N THR A 356 15.06 12.03 8.81
CA THR A 356 15.32 10.68 9.32
C THR A 356 16.43 9.97 8.53
N HIS A 357 16.25 9.76 7.22
CA HIS A 357 17.30 9.27 6.33
C HIS A 357 17.59 10.29 5.23
N GLN A 358 17.82 11.56 5.61
CA GLN A 358 17.96 12.67 4.67
C GLN A 358 19.00 12.36 3.58
N GLY A 359 18.55 12.40 2.32
CA GLY A 359 19.39 12.16 1.14
C GLY A 359 19.68 10.70 0.82
N LEU A 360 19.31 9.75 1.69
CA LEU A 360 19.51 8.31 1.47
C LEU A 360 18.25 7.61 0.94
N VAL A 361 17.07 8.19 1.12
CA VAL A 361 15.79 7.63 0.68
C VAL A 361 14.92 8.70 0.02
N ILE A 362 13.86 8.28 -0.69
CA ILE A 362 12.81 9.19 -1.14
C ILE A 362 11.75 9.23 -0.03
N ASP A 363 11.91 10.16 0.91
CA ASP A 363 10.96 10.39 2.00
C ASP A 363 9.56 10.72 1.46
N LEU A 364 8.52 10.52 2.29
CA LEU A 364 7.14 10.65 1.84
C LEU A 364 6.78 12.07 1.34
N LYS A 365 7.44 13.13 1.84
CA LYS A 365 7.25 14.51 1.35
C LYS A 365 7.89 14.68 -0.03
N THR A 366 9.04 14.07 -0.28
CA THR A 366 9.63 13.99 -1.61
C THR A 366 8.78 13.13 -2.56
N GLN A 367 8.22 12.01 -2.09
CA GLN A 367 7.28 11.20 -2.88
C GLN A 367 6.04 12.02 -3.30
N LEU A 368 5.47 12.83 -2.40
CA LEU A 368 4.39 13.78 -2.75
C LEU A 368 4.84 14.80 -3.78
N SER A 369 6.05 15.34 -3.64
CA SER A 369 6.59 16.33 -4.57
C SER A 369 6.74 15.74 -5.97
N ASN A 370 7.19 14.49 -6.08
CA ASN A 370 7.23 13.73 -7.32
C ASN A 370 5.82 13.49 -7.89
N PHE A 371 4.82 13.22 -7.05
CA PHE A 371 3.44 13.11 -7.49
C PHE A 371 2.89 14.42 -8.09
N LYS A 372 3.22 15.58 -7.50
CA LYS A 372 2.85 16.89 -8.06
C LYS A 372 3.46 17.11 -9.45
N ILE A 373 4.70 16.69 -9.68
CA ILE A 373 5.32 16.72 -11.01
C ILE A 373 4.54 15.84 -12.00
N VAL A 374 4.17 14.62 -11.59
CA VAL A 374 3.36 13.71 -12.41
C VAL A 374 1.98 14.29 -12.71
N GLU A 375 1.35 14.97 -11.74
CA GLU A 375 0.07 15.65 -11.95
C GLU A 375 0.18 16.74 -13.03
N GLU A 376 1.25 17.55 -13.02
CA GLU A 376 1.51 18.54 -14.06
C GLU A 376 1.78 17.91 -15.43
N GLN A 377 2.48 16.79 -15.48
CA GLN A 377 2.68 16.05 -16.74
C GLN A 377 1.36 15.47 -17.28
N LEU A 378 0.48 14.98 -16.39
CA LEU A 378 -0.87 14.55 -16.76
C LEU A 378 -1.72 15.73 -17.24
N LYS A 379 -1.56 16.94 -16.71
CA LYS A 379 -2.28 18.12 -17.24
C LYS A 379 -1.86 18.46 -18.67
N LYS A 380 -0.58 18.27 -19.01
CA LYS A 380 -0.02 18.58 -20.34
C LYS A 380 -0.34 17.52 -21.41
N LYS A 381 -0.21 16.22 -21.10
CA LYS A 381 -0.35 15.14 -22.10
C LYS A 381 -1.82 14.81 -22.43
N PRO A 382 -2.63 14.25 -21.51
CA PRO A 382 -4.04 13.97 -21.76
C PRO A 382 -4.98 15.19 -21.63
N GLY A 383 -4.48 16.34 -21.15
CA GLY A 383 -5.26 17.57 -20.96
C GLY A 383 -5.87 17.70 -19.55
N ASN A 384 -6.12 18.93 -19.11
CA ASN A 384 -6.56 19.27 -17.74
C ASN A 384 -7.79 18.48 -17.25
N ALA A 385 -8.82 18.34 -18.09
CA ALA A 385 -10.05 17.65 -17.71
C ALA A 385 -9.85 16.14 -17.54
N ALA A 386 -9.06 15.53 -18.42
CA ALA A 386 -8.73 14.10 -18.36
C ALA A 386 -7.83 13.82 -17.15
N ALA A 387 -6.82 14.66 -16.90
CA ALA A 387 -5.94 14.57 -15.73
C ALA A 387 -6.73 14.61 -14.42
N LYS A 388 -7.60 15.62 -14.26
CA LYS A 388 -8.46 15.76 -13.08
C LYS A 388 -9.38 14.55 -12.89
N THR A 389 -9.90 14.00 -14.00
CA THR A 389 -10.75 12.81 -13.98
C THR A 389 -9.96 11.56 -13.59
N LEU A 390 -8.73 11.41 -14.08
CA LEU A 390 -7.85 10.28 -13.78
C LEU A 390 -7.46 10.30 -12.29
N VAL A 391 -6.91 11.42 -11.81
CA VAL A 391 -6.48 11.61 -10.42
C VAL A 391 -7.65 11.43 -9.45
N SER A 392 -8.79 12.09 -9.69
CA SER A 392 -9.95 11.95 -8.79
C SER A 392 -10.52 10.53 -8.69
N ASN A 393 -10.28 9.69 -9.70
CA ASN A 393 -10.76 8.31 -9.78
C ASN A 393 -9.66 7.28 -9.46
N ALA A 394 -8.45 7.71 -9.13
CA ALA A 394 -7.30 6.85 -8.91
C ALA A 394 -7.41 6.04 -7.61
N VAL A 395 -6.54 5.04 -7.50
CA VAL A 395 -6.24 4.33 -6.26
C VAL A 395 -4.97 4.92 -5.68
N TYR A 396 -4.98 5.15 -4.39
CA TYR A 396 -3.84 5.60 -3.62
C TYR A 396 -3.49 4.51 -2.63
N LEU A 397 -2.31 3.92 -2.75
CA LEU A 397 -1.75 3.07 -1.71
C LEU A 397 -0.81 3.94 -0.88
N ILE A 398 -1.05 4.01 0.42
CA ILE A 398 -0.33 4.83 1.37
C ILE A 398 0.16 3.94 2.50
N ASP A 399 1.46 3.94 2.70
CA ASP A 399 2.17 3.20 3.73
C ASP A 399 3.40 4.04 4.13
N GLY A 400 3.90 3.89 5.36
CA GLY A 400 5.07 4.62 5.86
C GLY A 400 4.82 5.47 7.11
N GLY A 401 5.92 6.05 7.64
CA GLY A 401 5.98 6.77 8.92
C GLY A 401 6.56 5.98 10.09
N GLY A 402 6.68 4.66 9.96
CA GLY A 402 7.25 3.83 11.03
C GLY A 402 8.78 3.79 11.06
N ASN A 403 9.46 4.08 9.94
CA ASN A 403 10.92 4.13 9.87
C ASN A 403 11.51 5.32 10.64
N ASP A 404 10.74 6.40 10.83
CA ASP A 404 11.08 7.55 11.69
C ASP A 404 11.35 7.14 13.13
N HIS A 405 10.51 6.23 13.66
CA HIS A 405 10.71 5.68 14.99
C HIS A 405 12.00 4.85 15.05
N PHE A 406 12.39 4.18 13.95
CA PHE A 406 13.60 3.38 13.88
C PHE A 406 14.87 4.23 13.95
N VAL A 407 14.97 5.36 13.25
CA VAL A 407 16.21 6.17 13.23
C VAL A 407 16.37 7.11 14.41
N ALA A 408 15.28 7.74 14.87
CA ALA A 408 15.30 8.58 16.07
C ALA A 408 15.89 7.86 17.30
N LEU A 409 15.89 6.53 17.25
CA LEU A 409 16.29 5.66 18.34
C LEU A 409 17.52 4.78 18.02
N THR A 410 17.98 4.70 16.76
CA THR A 410 19.21 3.96 16.37
C THR A 410 20.40 4.88 16.13
N THR A 411 20.15 6.13 15.76
CA THR A 411 21.21 7.14 15.71
C THR A 411 21.34 7.79 17.08
N ASN A 412 22.57 7.90 17.59
CA ASN A 412 22.91 8.67 18.79
C ASN A 412 22.76 10.19 18.52
N SER A 413 21.70 10.59 17.80
CA SER A 413 21.45 11.96 17.36
C SER A 413 20.96 12.77 18.54
N SER A 414 21.92 13.33 19.28
CA SER A 414 21.73 14.35 20.30
C SER A 414 20.88 15.54 19.79
N VAL A 415 20.82 15.76 18.48
CA VAL A 415 20.06 16.83 17.83
C VAL A 415 18.55 16.57 17.86
N LEU A 416 18.08 15.38 17.49
CA LEU A 416 16.65 15.05 17.54
C LEU A 416 16.15 14.86 18.98
N GLN A 417 17.04 14.42 19.87
CA GLN A 417 16.76 14.23 21.30
C GLN A 417 16.72 15.53 22.12
N SER A 418 17.42 16.60 21.68
CA SER A 418 17.48 17.88 22.40
C SER A 418 16.44 18.92 21.96
N LEU A 419 15.88 18.80 20.76
CA LEU A 419 15.05 19.84 20.15
C LEU A 419 13.53 19.68 20.35
N TYR A 420 13.03 18.46 20.58
CA TYR A 420 11.58 18.22 20.65
C TYR A 420 11.20 17.28 21.79
N SER A 421 10.14 17.61 22.52
CA SER A 421 9.54 16.68 23.48
C SER A 421 8.93 15.48 22.76
N LYS A 422 8.78 14.37 23.49
CA LYS A 422 8.29 13.08 22.98
C LYS A 422 6.96 13.18 22.22
N LYS A 423 6.04 14.02 22.72
CA LYS A 423 4.75 14.30 22.07
C LYS A 423 4.92 15.14 20.81
N GLN A 424 5.79 16.15 20.84
CA GLN A 424 6.09 17.01 19.68
C GLN A 424 6.73 16.25 18.52
N TYR A 425 7.61 15.29 18.78
CA TYR A 425 8.21 14.47 17.71
C TYR A 425 7.15 13.62 17.01
N VAL A 426 6.26 12.99 17.76
CA VAL A 426 5.15 12.22 17.17
C VAL A 426 4.14 13.14 16.47
N ASP A 427 3.82 14.29 17.05
CA ASP A 427 3.01 15.34 16.40
C ASP A 427 3.64 15.84 15.08
N MET A 428 4.98 15.84 14.97
CA MET A 428 5.70 16.19 13.75
C MET A 428 5.58 15.12 12.67
N VAL A 429 5.78 13.83 13.04
CA VAL A 429 5.54 12.68 12.13
C VAL A 429 4.09 12.71 11.61
N ILE A 430 3.13 12.97 12.51
CA ILE A 430 1.70 13.12 12.20
C ILE A 430 1.43 14.28 11.23
N GLY A 431 1.99 15.45 11.55
CA GLY A 431 1.80 16.67 10.77
C GLY A 431 2.28 16.49 9.34
N ASN A 432 3.41 15.81 9.14
CA ASN A 432 3.96 15.55 7.81
C ASN A 432 3.11 14.53 7.02
N LEU A 433 2.71 13.40 7.63
CA LEU A 433 1.79 12.44 7.00
C LEU A 433 0.48 13.10 6.56
N THR A 434 -0.02 14.02 7.36
CA THR A 434 -1.24 14.78 7.06
C THR A 434 -1.04 15.79 5.93
N THR A 435 0.15 16.41 5.85
CA THR A 435 0.53 17.36 4.80
C THR A 435 0.72 16.67 3.44
N ILE A 436 1.15 15.41 3.42
CA ILE A 436 1.28 14.59 2.20
C ILE A 436 -0.07 14.38 1.48
N ILE A 437 -1.16 14.50 2.23
CA ILE A 437 -2.49 14.08 1.79
C ILE A 437 -3.42 15.26 1.48
N LYS A 438 -3.05 16.47 1.91
CA LYS A 438 -3.67 17.74 1.50
C LYS A 438 -3.19 18.16 0.12
#